data_AF-A0A409XHK5-F1
#
_entry.id   AF-A0A409XHK5-F1
#
_cell.length_a   1.000
_cell.length_b   1.000
_cell.length_c   1.000
_cell.angle_alpha   90.00
_cell.angle_beta   90.00
_cell.angle_gamma   90.00
#
_symmetry.space_group_name_H-M   'P 1'
#
loop_
_entity.id
_entity.type
_entity.pdbx_description
1 polymer ?
#
loop_
_entity_poly.entity_id
_entity_poly.type
_entity_poly.pdbx_seq_one_letter_code
_entity_poly.pdbx_strand_id
1 'polypeptide(L)'
;MIVVTPDMDSSDAASTNNTLVHEKFQRVPRYLPTLVYSSFLVSTLAFSFVIVDYVSSSWPDLPNSIVPAVLAYLCTLPHHSAVLLLQWLERHQTESILPFSPSSLRAIVYSLVSLVLWIASTAVSAINLHRNSASYWTCENFTVFNTTATPSYRCVSYDLVQPPVINYWSSLASTLTTSLEVILALSITSICYIHHRRRNKAAQPEIAPSITSTPSESKVLSA
;
A
#
# COMPACT_ATOMS: atom_id res chain seq x y z
N MET A 1 67.74 -24.51 -20.51
CA MET A 1 67.83 -23.28 -19.69
C MET A 1 66.42 -22.97 -19.22
N ILE A 2 66.11 -23.37 -17.98
CA ILE A 2 64.81 -23.12 -17.36
C ILE A 2 64.91 -21.72 -16.76
N VAL A 3 64.19 -20.77 -17.34
CA VAL A 3 64.05 -19.43 -16.79
C VAL A 3 62.90 -19.49 -15.79
N VAL A 4 63.25 -19.62 -14.51
CA VAL A 4 62.32 -19.38 -13.40
C VAL A 4 62.22 -17.86 -13.28
N THR A 5 61.11 -17.29 -13.74
CA THR A 5 60.74 -15.92 -13.40
C THR A 5 60.12 -15.91 -12.00
N PRO A 6 60.57 -15.01 -11.12
CA PRO A 6 60.10 -14.95 -9.74
C PRO A 6 58.66 -14.43 -9.67
N ASP A 7 57.94 -14.90 -8.65
CA ASP A 7 56.64 -14.41 -8.22
C ASP A 7 56.58 -12.87 -8.26
N MET A 8 55.77 -12.34 -9.18
CA MET A 8 55.34 -10.96 -9.17
C MET A 8 53.84 -10.91 -8.85
N ASP A 9 53.57 -10.41 -7.65
CA ASP A 9 52.51 -9.46 -7.36
C ASP A 9 51.06 -9.89 -7.66
N SER A 10 50.57 -10.81 -6.84
CA SER A 10 49.15 -11.06 -6.61
C SER A 10 48.45 -9.92 -5.84
N SER A 11 48.83 -8.65 -6.05
CA SER A 11 48.27 -7.49 -5.33
C SER A 11 47.09 -6.84 -6.07
N ASP A 12 47.06 -6.91 -7.40
CA ASP A 12 45.97 -6.31 -8.19
C ASP A 12 44.69 -7.17 -8.27
N ALA A 13 44.76 -8.44 -7.87
CA ALA A 13 43.59 -9.32 -7.76
C ALA A 13 42.82 -9.15 -6.42
N ALA A 14 43.37 -8.41 -5.47
CA ALA A 14 42.73 -8.17 -4.17
C ALA A 14 41.74 -6.98 -4.18
N SER A 15 41.82 -6.11 -5.19
CA SER A 15 40.96 -4.92 -5.33
C SER A 15 39.63 -5.23 -6.04
N THR A 16 39.62 -6.19 -6.97
CA THR A 16 38.42 -6.61 -7.70
C THR A 16 37.56 -7.61 -6.92
N ASN A 17 38.11 -8.34 -5.94
CA ASN A 17 37.36 -9.33 -5.16
C ASN A 17 36.58 -8.73 -3.97
N ASN A 18 36.93 -7.53 -3.50
CA ASN A 18 36.25 -6.90 -2.36
C ASN A 18 35.10 -5.96 -2.75
N THR A 19 34.87 -5.72 -4.04
CA THR A 19 33.82 -4.81 -4.52
C THR A 19 32.65 -5.51 -5.21
N LEU A 20 32.73 -6.83 -5.46
CA LEU A 20 31.80 -7.52 -6.36
C LEU A 20 31.04 -8.72 -5.76
N VAL A 21 31.23 -9.08 -4.49
CA VAL A 21 30.69 -10.36 -3.96
C VAL A 21 29.65 -10.23 -2.83
N HIS A 22 29.36 -9.03 -2.29
CA HIS A 22 28.47 -8.94 -1.11
C HIS A 22 27.40 -7.85 -1.11
N GLU A 23 26.90 -7.41 -2.27
CA GLU A 23 25.48 -7.02 -2.29
C GLU A 23 24.66 -8.30 -2.29
N LYS A 24 24.54 -8.95 -1.12
CA LYS A 24 23.51 -9.97 -0.87
C LYS A 24 22.22 -9.40 -1.45
N PHE A 25 21.71 -10.00 -2.53
CA PHE A 25 20.39 -9.74 -3.10
C PHE A 25 19.46 -9.39 -1.94
N GLN A 26 19.12 -8.10 -1.84
CA GLN A 26 18.52 -7.54 -0.63
C GLN A 26 17.17 -8.22 -0.45
N ARG A 27 17.15 -9.17 0.48
CA ARG A 27 16.04 -10.10 0.64
C ARG A 27 14.79 -9.30 0.95
N VAL A 28 13.82 -9.33 0.04
CA VAL A 28 12.51 -8.70 0.24
C VAL A 28 11.98 -9.20 1.60
N PRO A 29 11.43 -8.31 2.47
CA PRO A 29 10.92 -8.74 3.75
C PRO A 29 9.92 -9.88 3.54
N ARG A 30 10.13 -11.04 4.19
CA ARG A 30 9.34 -12.27 3.93
C ARG A 30 7.82 -12.08 4.00
N TYR A 31 7.35 -11.12 4.79
CA TYR A 31 5.93 -10.82 4.99
C TYR A 31 5.34 -9.83 3.97
N LEU A 32 6.19 -9.10 3.24
CA LEU A 32 5.74 -8.07 2.29
C LEU A 32 4.96 -8.64 1.11
N PRO A 33 5.37 -9.76 0.47
CA PRO A 33 4.58 -10.35 -0.60
C PRO A 33 3.22 -10.88 -0.12
N THR A 34 3.17 -11.51 1.06
CA THR A 34 1.90 -11.98 1.65
C THR A 34 0.95 -10.81 1.90
N LEU A 35 1.46 -9.69 2.43
CA LEU A 35 0.66 -8.48 2.63
C LEU A 35 0.16 -7.91 1.30
N VAL A 36 1.00 -7.88 0.26
CA VAL A 36 0.60 -7.40 -1.07
C VAL A 36 -0.43 -8.29 -1.73
N TYR A 37 -0.35 -9.63 -1.59
CA TYR A 37 -1.41 -10.53 -2.05
C TYR A 37 -2.74 -10.27 -1.34
N SER A 38 -2.71 -10.11 -0.02
CA SER A 38 -3.90 -9.78 0.75
C SER A 38 -4.47 -8.42 0.33
N SER A 39 -3.61 -7.40 0.16
CA SER A 39 -4.00 -6.07 -0.32
C SER A 39 -4.60 -6.12 -1.71
N PHE A 40 -4.06 -6.93 -2.63
CA PHE A 40 -4.62 -7.09 -3.97
C PHE A 40 -6.04 -7.69 -3.95
N LEU A 41 -6.25 -8.72 -3.13
CA LEU A 41 -7.56 -9.34 -2.97
C LEU A 41 -8.56 -8.37 -2.32
N VAL A 42 -8.16 -7.71 -1.23
CA VAL A 42 -9.00 -6.79 -0.48
C VAL A 42 -9.32 -5.54 -1.31
N SER A 43 -8.36 -4.94 -1.98
CA SER A 43 -8.59 -3.81 -2.90
C SER A 43 -9.54 -4.16 -4.04
N THR A 44 -9.47 -5.37 -4.59
CA THR A 44 -10.40 -5.84 -5.64
C THR A 44 -11.81 -6.02 -5.09
N LEU A 45 -11.96 -6.58 -3.89
CA LEU A 45 -13.25 -6.68 -3.20
C LEU A 45 -13.83 -5.29 -2.87
N ALA A 46 -13.00 -4.39 -2.35
CA ALA A 46 -13.39 -3.02 -2.04
C ALA A 46 -13.89 -2.30 -3.28
N PHE A 47 -13.14 -2.38 -4.38
CA PHE A 47 -13.56 -1.82 -5.66
C PHE A 47 -14.88 -2.40 -6.15
N SER A 48 -15.04 -3.73 -6.07
CA SER A 48 -16.28 -4.42 -6.47
C SER A 48 -17.49 -3.97 -5.64
N PHE A 49 -17.34 -3.89 -4.32
CA PHE A 49 -18.43 -3.43 -3.45
C PHE A 49 -18.76 -1.96 -3.65
N VAL A 50 -17.77 -1.10 -3.92
CA VAL A 50 -18.03 0.31 -4.26
C VAL A 50 -18.80 0.42 -5.58
N ILE A 51 -18.49 -0.41 -6.60
CA ILE A 51 -19.28 -0.45 -7.84
C ILE A 51 -20.71 -0.91 -7.56
N VAL A 52 -20.89 -1.99 -6.80
CA VAL A 52 -22.22 -2.49 -6.44
C VAL A 52 -23.01 -1.42 -5.69
N ASP A 53 -22.38 -0.75 -4.72
CA ASP A 53 -22.99 0.33 -3.96
C ASP A 53 -23.41 1.50 -4.86
N TYR A 54 -22.54 1.89 -5.80
CA TYR A 54 -22.82 2.94 -6.79
C TYR A 54 -23.99 2.57 -7.72
N VAL A 55 -24.03 1.34 -8.25
CA VAL A 55 -25.10 0.87 -9.14
C VAL A 55 -26.43 0.71 -8.39
N SER A 56 -26.38 0.26 -7.14
CA SER A 56 -27.56 0.08 -6.30
C SER A 56 -28.11 1.40 -5.75
N SER A 57 -27.29 2.45 -5.69
CA SER A 57 -27.68 3.75 -5.20
C SER A 57 -28.51 4.49 -6.26
N SER A 58 -29.79 4.68 -5.99
CA SER A 58 -30.74 5.41 -6.85
C SER A 58 -30.49 6.93 -6.90
N TRP A 59 -29.39 7.42 -6.34
CA TRP A 59 -29.16 8.85 -6.12
C TRP A 59 -28.42 9.47 -7.31
N PRO A 60 -29.06 10.37 -8.09
CA PRO A 60 -28.47 10.96 -9.29
C PRO A 60 -27.31 11.93 -9.02
N ASP A 61 -27.09 12.34 -7.77
CA ASP A 61 -26.14 13.41 -7.42
C ASP A 61 -24.69 12.93 -7.16
N LEU A 62 -24.39 11.64 -7.29
CA LEU A 62 -23.13 11.09 -6.79
C LEU A 62 -22.14 10.48 -7.82
N PRO A 63 -22.02 10.94 -9.08
CA PRO A 63 -20.97 10.43 -9.98
C PRO A 63 -19.56 10.66 -9.42
N ASN A 64 -19.37 11.65 -8.54
CA ASN A 64 -18.08 11.93 -7.90
C ASN A 64 -17.71 10.98 -6.75
N SER A 65 -18.65 10.17 -6.26
CA SER A 65 -18.41 9.28 -5.10
C SER A 65 -17.53 8.07 -5.40
N ILE A 66 -17.59 7.56 -6.63
CA ILE A 66 -16.82 6.39 -7.06
C ILE A 66 -15.39 6.75 -7.46
N VAL A 67 -15.13 8.01 -7.81
CA VAL A 67 -13.84 8.48 -8.32
C VAL A 67 -12.67 8.18 -7.38
N PRO A 68 -12.75 8.41 -6.06
CA PRO A 68 -11.64 8.09 -5.15
C PRO A 68 -11.31 6.60 -5.12
N ALA A 69 -12.33 5.72 -5.17
CA ALA A 69 -12.14 4.27 -5.17
C ALA A 69 -11.50 3.78 -6.49
N VAL A 70 -11.94 4.33 -7.63
CA VAL A 70 -11.37 4.03 -8.95
C VAL A 70 -9.91 4.47 -9.00
N LEU A 71 -9.61 5.70 -8.59
CA LEU A 71 -8.24 6.21 -8.57
C LEU A 71 -7.37 5.42 -7.58
N ALA A 72 -7.88 5.09 -6.39
CA ALA A 72 -7.16 4.26 -5.44
C ALA A 72 -6.78 2.90 -6.05
N TYR A 73 -7.75 2.21 -6.65
CA TYR A 73 -7.53 0.91 -7.29
C TYR A 73 -6.56 0.97 -8.47
N LEU A 74 -6.72 1.96 -9.35
CA LEU A 74 -5.82 2.15 -10.50
C LEU A 74 -4.40 2.50 -10.06
N CYS A 75 -4.22 3.28 -9.00
CA CYS A 75 -2.90 3.63 -8.47
C CYS A 75 -2.24 2.50 -7.68
N THR A 76 -3.00 1.59 -7.05
CA THR A 76 -2.43 0.43 -6.34
C THR A 76 -2.02 -0.70 -7.28
N LEU A 77 -2.70 -0.87 -8.41
CA LEU A 77 -2.42 -1.94 -9.38
C LEU A 77 -0.94 -2.00 -9.84
N PRO A 78 -0.30 -0.89 -10.28
CA PRO A 78 1.11 -0.89 -10.66
C PRO A 78 2.04 -1.29 -9.51
N HIS A 79 1.71 -0.88 -8.28
CA HIS A 79 2.52 -1.21 -7.10
C HIS A 79 2.39 -2.70 -6.75
N HIS A 80 1.16 -3.22 -6.72
CA HIS A 80 0.89 -4.64 -6.49
C HIS A 80 1.53 -5.51 -7.57
N SER A 81 1.36 -5.16 -8.85
CA SER A 81 1.93 -5.93 -9.96
C SER A 81 3.46 -5.93 -9.94
N ALA A 82 4.11 -4.81 -9.64
CA ALA A 82 5.57 -4.73 -9.53
C ALA A 82 6.12 -5.62 -8.41
N VAL A 83 5.48 -5.66 -7.24
CA VAL A 83 5.92 -6.51 -6.12
C VAL A 83 5.67 -8.00 -6.44
N LEU A 84 4.53 -8.33 -7.04
CA LEU A 84 4.24 -9.70 -7.46
C LEU A 84 5.22 -10.20 -8.53
N LEU A 85 5.56 -9.34 -9.48
CA LEU A 85 6.51 -9.64 -10.54
C LEU A 85 7.94 -9.82 -10.00
N LEU A 86 8.33 -9.01 -9.01
CA LEU A 86 9.59 -9.22 -8.28
C LEU A 86 9.64 -10.59 -7.58
N GLN A 87 8.57 -10.98 -6.88
CA GLN A 87 8.51 -12.27 -6.22
C GLN A 87 8.56 -13.44 -7.22
N TRP A 88 7.87 -13.29 -8.35
CA TRP A 88 7.91 -14.27 -9.43
C TRP A 88 9.34 -14.42 -9.98
N LEU A 89 10.02 -13.31 -10.27
CA LEU A 89 11.41 -13.32 -10.73
C LEU A 89 12.38 -13.92 -9.70
N GLU A 90 12.21 -13.60 -8.41
CA GLU A 90 13.02 -14.17 -7.33
C GLU A 90 12.87 -15.70 -7.27
N ARG A 91 11.64 -16.21 -7.49
CA ARG A 91 11.36 -17.65 -7.52
C ARG A 91 11.96 -18.34 -8.76
N HIS A 92 12.08 -17.63 -9.87
CA HIS A 92 12.57 -18.18 -11.14
C HIS A 92 14.08 -17.96 -11.38
N GLN A 93 14.84 -17.53 -10.36
CA GLN A 93 16.31 -17.38 -10.39
C GLN A 93 16.86 -16.54 -11.56
N THR A 94 16.04 -15.72 -12.19
CA THR A 94 16.51 -14.70 -13.11
C THR A 94 17.10 -13.57 -12.27
N GLU A 95 18.38 -13.28 -12.44
CA GLU A 95 18.99 -12.07 -11.88
C GLU A 95 18.06 -10.89 -12.18
N SER A 96 17.62 -10.19 -11.14
CA SER A 96 16.57 -9.18 -11.30
C SER A 96 17.12 -7.99 -12.09
N ILE A 97 16.92 -7.98 -13.40
CA ILE A 97 17.30 -6.86 -14.30
C ILE A 97 16.39 -5.64 -14.05
N LEU A 98 15.29 -5.80 -13.31
CA LEU A 98 14.36 -4.69 -13.06
C LEU A 98 14.90 -3.72 -12.01
N PRO A 99 14.95 -2.41 -12.31
CA PRO A 99 15.41 -1.38 -11.38
C PRO A 99 14.42 -1.10 -10.23
N PHE A 100 13.41 -1.95 -10.03
CA PHE A 100 12.38 -1.73 -9.03
C PHE A 100 12.82 -2.27 -7.68
N SER A 101 13.12 -1.36 -6.74
CA SER A 101 13.27 -1.70 -5.32
C SER A 101 12.01 -1.28 -4.57
N PRO A 102 11.31 -2.20 -3.88
CA PRO A 102 10.08 -1.90 -3.15
C PRO A 102 10.31 -0.93 -1.99
N SER A 103 11.56 -0.75 -1.57
CA SER A 103 11.97 0.21 -0.52
C SER A 103 12.67 1.45 -1.07
N SER A 104 12.54 1.74 -2.37
CA SER A 104 13.00 3.01 -2.94
C SER A 104 12.14 4.18 -2.46
N LEU A 105 12.73 5.39 -2.38
CA LEU A 105 11.99 6.62 -2.05
C LEU A 105 10.78 6.82 -2.98
N ARG A 106 10.94 6.52 -4.28
CA ARG A 106 9.86 6.60 -5.26
C ARG A 106 8.70 5.66 -4.90
N ALA A 107 9.00 4.40 -4.58
CA ALA A 107 7.99 3.42 -4.18
C ALA A 107 7.26 3.83 -2.88
N ILE A 108 7.98 4.43 -1.91
CA ILE A 108 7.38 4.96 -0.68
C ILE A 108 6.42 6.11 -0.98
N VAL A 109 6.82 7.06 -1.84
CA VAL A 109 5.96 8.18 -2.26
C VAL A 109 4.71 7.67 -2.97
N TYR A 110 4.84 6.71 -3.89
CA TYR A 110 3.69 6.06 -4.53
C TYR A 110 2.77 5.40 -3.50
N SER A 111 3.33 4.66 -2.54
CA SER A 111 2.55 4.01 -1.47
C SER A 111 1.79 5.03 -0.60
N LEU A 112 2.39 6.19 -0.31
CA LEU A 112 1.72 7.27 0.42
C LEU A 112 0.57 7.89 -0.37
N VAL A 113 0.76 8.14 -1.68
CA VAL A 113 -0.31 8.64 -2.54
C VAL A 113 -1.48 7.65 -2.58
N SER A 114 -1.18 6.36 -2.76
CA SER A 114 -2.18 5.29 -2.71
C SER A 114 -2.91 5.23 -1.36
N LEU A 115 -2.20 5.40 -0.25
CA LEU A 115 -2.79 5.45 1.09
C LEU A 115 -3.78 6.61 1.23
N VAL A 116 -3.42 7.81 0.77
CA VAL A 116 -4.30 8.98 0.80
C VAL A 116 -5.58 8.73 -0.02
N LEU A 117 -5.46 8.10 -1.18
CA LEU A 117 -6.61 7.74 -2.02
C LEU A 117 -7.52 6.71 -1.32
N TRP A 118 -6.97 5.71 -0.64
CA TRP A 118 -7.76 4.75 0.14
C TRP A 118 -8.46 5.38 1.34
N ILE A 119 -7.82 6.35 2.00
CA ILE A 119 -8.45 7.14 3.07
C ILE A 119 -9.63 7.93 2.51
N ALA A 120 -9.44 8.62 1.38
CA ALA A 120 -10.52 9.35 0.72
C ALA A 120 -11.68 8.41 0.30
N SER A 121 -11.36 7.25 -0.28
CA SER A 121 -12.36 6.23 -0.61
C SER A 121 -13.13 5.76 0.62
N THR A 122 -12.43 5.51 1.73
CA THR A 122 -13.07 5.07 2.98
C THR A 122 -13.99 6.14 3.56
N ALA A 123 -13.57 7.41 3.51
CA ALA A 123 -14.40 8.52 3.97
C ALA A 123 -15.70 8.62 3.15
N VAL A 124 -15.63 8.47 1.82
CA VAL A 124 -16.82 8.48 0.96
C VAL A 124 -17.73 7.28 1.25
N SER A 125 -17.18 6.07 1.34
CA SER A 125 -17.97 4.88 1.70
C SER A 125 -18.67 5.03 3.05
N ALA A 126 -17.97 5.58 4.06
CA ALA A 126 -18.54 5.83 5.38
C ALA A 126 -19.66 6.88 5.35
N ILE A 127 -19.54 7.94 4.55
CA ILE A 127 -20.61 8.93 4.35
C ILE A 127 -21.83 8.26 3.69
N ASN A 128 -21.63 7.42 2.68
CA ASN A 128 -22.72 6.69 2.02
C ASN A 128 -23.40 5.72 2.99
N LEU A 129 -22.63 4.96 3.77
CA LEU A 129 -23.16 4.09 4.81
C LEU A 129 -23.97 4.88 5.83
N HIS A 130 -23.47 6.02 6.30
CA HIS A 130 -24.20 6.86 7.25
C HIS A 130 -25.54 7.33 6.66
N ARG A 131 -25.56 7.79 5.40
CA ARG A 131 -26.79 8.22 4.72
C ARG A 131 -27.77 7.07 4.51
N ASN A 132 -27.29 5.90 4.08
CA ASN A 132 -28.15 4.75 3.77
C ASN A 132 -28.63 3.99 5.02
N SER A 133 -27.92 4.13 6.15
CA SER A 133 -28.31 3.53 7.44
C SER A 133 -29.12 4.49 8.34
N ALA A 134 -29.19 5.78 7.98
CA ALA A 134 -29.91 6.77 8.75
C ALA A 134 -31.40 6.43 8.81
N SER A 135 -31.97 6.51 10.02
CA SER A 135 -33.39 6.31 10.21
C SER A 135 -34.18 7.42 9.50
N TYR A 136 -35.32 7.05 8.93
CA TYR A 136 -36.22 7.97 8.24
C TYR A 136 -37.60 7.95 8.90
N TRP A 137 -38.30 9.07 8.78
CA TRP A 137 -39.66 9.17 9.26
C TRP A 137 -40.62 8.55 8.25
N THR A 138 -41.41 7.59 8.70
CA THR A 138 -42.53 7.06 7.91
C THR A 138 -43.85 7.58 8.47
N CYS A 139 -44.78 7.90 7.57
CA CYS A 139 -46.16 8.19 7.94
C CYS A 139 -47.03 6.98 7.64
N GLU A 140 -47.73 6.49 8.66
CA GLU A 140 -48.77 5.49 8.49
C GLU A 140 -50.06 6.20 8.04
N ASN A 141 -50.48 5.93 6.80
CA ASN A 141 -51.69 6.51 6.22
C ASN A 141 -52.91 5.63 6.55
N PHE A 142 -53.95 6.21 7.13
CA PHE A 142 -55.26 5.56 7.23
C PHE A 142 -56.23 6.12 6.18
N THR A 143 -56.85 5.24 5.40
CA THR A 143 -57.95 5.61 4.50
C THR A 143 -59.27 5.60 5.27
N VAL A 144 -59.81 6.79 5.57
CA VAL A 144 -61.19 6.89 6.06
C VAL A 144 -62.12 6.67 4.87
N PHE A 145 -62.69 5.46 4.74
CA PHE A 145 -63.75 5.20 3.79
C PHE A 145 -65.06 5.81 4.28
N ASN A 146 -65.27 7.10 4.00
CA ASN A 146 -66.62 7.66 4.06
C ASN A 146 -67.32 7.34 2.73
N THR A 147 -68.47 6.68 2.79
CA THR A 147 -69.24 6.15 1.65
C THR A 147 -69.71 7.18 0.62
N THR A 148 -69.37 8.46 0.80
CA THR A 148 -69.78 9.59 -0.05
C THR A 148 -68.69 10.65 -0.29
N ALA A 149 -67.46 10.50 0.23
CA ALA A 149 -66.41 11.52 0.11
C ALA A 149 -65.09 10.97 -0.45
N THR A 150 -64.35 11.80 -1.18
CA THR A 150 -62.99 11.51 -1.66
C THR A 150 -62.09 11.10 -0.49
N PRO A 151 -61.23 10.07 -0.65
CA PRO A 151 -60.37 9.61 0.43
C PRO A 151 -59.47 10.75 0.92
N SER A 152 -59.59 11.11 2.21
CA SER A 152 -58.67 12.04 2.86
C SER A 152 -57.53 11.24 3.48
N TYR A 153 -56.31 11.42 2.97
CA TYR A 153 -55.11 10.85 3.59
C TYR A 153 -54.66 11.75 4.74
N ARG A 154 -54.63 11.22 5.95
CA ARG A 154 -54.10 11.92 7.12
C ARG A 154 -53.06 11.04 7.79
N CYS A 155 -51.87 11.60 8.02
CA CYS A 155 -50.83 10.95 8.81
C CYS A 155 -51.25 10.88 10.28
N VAL A 156 -51.27 9.68 10.85
CA VAL A 156 -51.70 9.45 12.25
C VAL A 156 -50.51 9.48 13.20
N SER A 157 -49.40 8.85 12.80
CA SER A 157 -48.14 8.82 13.54
C SER A 157 -46.96 9.03 12.59
N TYR A 158 -45.87 9.56 13.14
CA TYR A 158 -44.56 9.55 12.50
C TYR A 158 -43.69 8.61 13.31
N ASP A 159 -43.33 7.48 12.72
CA ASP A 159 -42.42 6.53 13.35
C ASP A 159 -41.03 6.66 12.74
N LEU A 160 -40.02 6.62 13.60
CA LEU A 160 -38.63 6.60 13.19
C LEU A 160 -38.25 5.17 12.83
N VAL A 161 -38.23 4.84 11.55
CA VAL A 161 -37.94 3.50 11.06
C VAL A 161 -36.47 3.41 10.66
N GLN A 162 -35.79 2.40 11.19
CA GLN A 162 -34.45 2.07 10.76
C GLN A 162 -34.52 1.20 9.49
N PRO A 163 -33.78 1.53 8.42
CA PRO A 163 -33.78 0.71 7.22
C PRO A 163 -33.26 -0.71 7.54
N PRO A 164 -33.83 -1.76 6.92
CA PRO A 164 -33.29 -3.10 7.07
C PRO A 164 -31.89 -3.19 6.45
N VAL A 165 -31.03 -4.05 7.03
CA VAL A 165 -29.62 -4.23 6.59
C VAL A 165 -29.48 -4.47 5.09
N ILE A 166 -30.44 -5.16 4.48
CA ILE A 166 -30.44 -5.46 3.04
C ILE A 166 -30.38 -4.20 2.17
N ASN A 167 -30.87 -3.06 2.66
CA ASN A 167 -30.89 -1.79 1.92
C ASN A 167 -29.55 -1.04 1.97
N TYR A 168 -28.65 -1.38 2.89
CA TYR A 168 -27.36 -0.69 3.06
C TYR A 168 -26.16 -1.64 3.16
N TRP A 169 -26.35 -2.93 2.88
CA TRP A 169 -25.30 -3.95 3.04
C TRP A 169 -24.09 -3.66 2.14
N SER A 170 -24.31 -3.16 0.91
CA SER A 170 -23.25 -2.78 -0.03
C SER A 170 -22.40 -1.64 0.50
N SER A 171 -23.03 -0.63 1.11
CA SER A 171 -22.35 0.50 1.74
C SER A 171 -21.57 0.05 2.98
N LEU A 172 -22.09 -0.93 3.71
CA LEU A 172 -21.41 -1.53 4.85
C LEU A 172 -20.19 -2.33 4.40
N ALA A 173 -20.35 -3.22 3.41
CA ALA A 173 -19.28 -4.06 2.88
C ALA A 173 -18.16 -3.23 2.23
N SER A 174 -18.52 -2.21 1.44
CA SER A 174 -17.55 -1.27 0.87
C SER A 174 -16.77 -0.53 1.96
N THR A 175 -17.46 0.00 2.98
CA THR A 175 -16.79 0.69 4.11
C THR A 175 -15.83 -0.23 4.86
N LEU A 176 -16.22 -1.47 5.15
CA LEU A 176 -15.38 -2.45 5.85
C LEU A 176 -14.14 -2.81 5.02
N THR A 177 -14.32 -3.10 3.74
CA THR A 177 -13.22 -3.51 2.86
C THR A 177 -12.27 -2.36 2.54
N THR A 178 -12.75 -1.13 2.31
CA THR A 178 -11.88 0.05 2.14
C THR A 178 -11.11 0.36 3.42
N SER A 179 -11.74 0.22 4.59
CA SER A 179 -11.07 0.41 5.89
C SER A 179 -9.95 -0.62 6.11
N LEU A 180 -10.22 -1.89 5.76
CA LEU A 180 -9.21 -2.95 5.82
C LEU A 180 -8.03 -2.66 4.88
N GLU A 181 -8.31 -2.15 3.68
CA GLU A 181 -7.28 -1.78 2.73
C GLU A 181 -6.42 -0.61 3.22
N VAL A 182 -7.00 0.37 3.93
CA VAL A 182 -6.21 1.43 4.59
C VAL A 182 -5.22 0.84 5.60
N ILE A 183 -5.65 -0.15 6.40
CA ILE A 183 -4.78 -0.83 7.37
C ILE A 183 -3.64 -1.58 6.64
N LEU A 184 -3.95 -2.27 5.55
CA LEU A 184 -2.96 -2.98 4.73
C LEU A 184 -1.98 -2.02 4.07
N ALA A 185 -2.46 -0.97 3.41
CA ALA A 185 -1.65 0.06 2.77
C ALA A 185 -0.73 0.77 3.78
N LEU A 186 -1.24 1.08 4.97
CA LEU A 186 -0.45 1.68 6.04
C LEU A 186 0.64 0.73 6.56
N SER A 187 0.33 -0.57 6.67
CA SER A 187 1.28 -1.61 7.07
C SER A 187 2.40 -1.77 6.03
N ILE A 188 2.04 -1.86 4.74
CA ILE A 188 2.99 -1.96 3.62
C ILE A 188 3.89 -0.72 3.60
N THR A 189 3.30 0.48 3.65
CA THR A 189 4.04 1.75 3.66
C THR A 189 5.03 1.81 4.83
N SER A 190 4.59 1.40 6.03
CA SER A 190 5.42 1.39 7.23
C SER A 190 6.60 0.43 7.11
N ILE A 191 6.37 -0.79 6.60
CA ILE A 191 7.43 -1.78 6.38
C ILE A 191 8.43 -1.25 5.36
N CYS A 192 7.97 -0.70 4.24
CA CYS A 192 8.83 -0.11 3.21
C CYS A 192 9.68 1.04 3.76
N TYR A 193 9.08 1.93 4.56
CA TYR A 193 9.77 3.06 5.19
C TYR A 193 10.82 2.61 6.22
N ILE A 194 10.47 1.67 7.11
CA ILE A 194 11.40 1.13 8.11
C ILE A 194 12.58 0.45 7.40
N HIS A 195 12.32 -0.31 6.34
CA HIS A 195 13.35 -0.97 5.55
C HIS A 195 14.30 0.05 4.89
N HIS A 196 13.75 1.07 4.24
CA HIS A 196 14.53 2.16 3.66
C HIS A 196 15.38 2.90 4.70
N ARG A 197 14.81 3.22 5.87
CA ARG A 197 15.55 3.87 6.96
C ARG A 197 16.71 3.02 7.47
N ARG A 198 16.51 1.71 7.64
CA ARG A 198 17.58 0.79 8.07
C ARG A 198 18.71 0.72 7.05
N ARG A 199 18.36 0.69 5.75
CA ARG A 199 19.35 0.71 4.66
C ARG A 199 20.19 1.98 4.68
N ASN A 200 19.58 3.15 4.79
CA ASN A 200 20.30 4.42 4.78
C ASN A 200 21.20 4.61 6.01
N LYS A 201 20.84 4.02 7.16
CA LYS A 201 21.70 4.00 8.35
C LYS A 201 22.91 3.06 8.19
N ALA A 202 22.72 1.89 7.58
CA ALA A 202 23.80 0.93 7.35
C ALA A 202 24.78 1.39 6.25
N ALA A 203 24.33 2.26 5.35
CA ALA A 203 25.15 2.82 4.27
C ALA A 203 25.95 4.08 4.68
N GLN A 204 25.78 4.60 5.90
CA GLN A 204 26.70 5.62 6.41
C GLN A 204 28.04 4.95 6.72
N PRO A 205 29.15 5.37 6.08
CA PRO A 205 30.46 4.84 6.42
C PRO A 205 30.74 5.21 7.88
N GLU A 206 31.05 4.19 8.68
CA GLU A 206 31.72 4.39 9.96
C GLU A 206 32.97 5.23 9.66
N ILE A 207 33.03 6.46 10.19
CA ILE A 207 34.22 7.30 10.06
C ILE A 207 35.32 6.51 10.74
N ALA A 208 36.17 5.87 9.92
CA ALA A 208 37.32 5.14 10.43
C ALA A 208 38.11 6.12 11.31
N PRO A 209 38.48 5.74 12.55
CA PRO A 209 39.33 6.59 13.36
C PRO A 209 40.58 6.87 12.55
N SER A 210 40.83 8.14 12.26
CA SER A 210 42.03 8.59 11.58
C SER A 210 43.22 8.10 12.38
N ILE A 211 43.87 7.03 11.91
CA ILE A 211 45.13 6.58 12.45
C ILE A 211 46.12 7.68 12.07
N THR A 212 46.37 8.59 13.00
CA THR A 212 47.46 9.56 12.93
C THR A 212 48.75 8.75 12.87
N SER A 213 49.24 8.49 11.67
CA SER A 213 50.55 7.90 11.44
C SER A 213 51.60 8.90 11.93
N THR A 214 52.12 8.69 13.13
CA THR A 214 53.35 9.32 13.60
C THR A 214 54.50 8.91 12.66
N PRO A 215 55.26 9.85 12.08
CA PRO A 215 56.41 9.48 11.27
C PRO A 215 57.49 8.90 12.18
N SER A 216 57.86 7.65 11.87
CA SER A 216 59.03 6.95 12.38
C SER A 216 60.30 7.68 11.92
N GLU A 217 60.93 8.48 12.78
CA GLU A 217 62.29 8.96 12.57
C GLU A 217 63.28 7.79 12.70
N SER A 218 63.61 7.16 11.57
CA SER A 218 64.80 6.34 11.46
C SER A 218 66.02 7.27 11.33
N LYS A 219 66.70 7.54 12.45
CA LYS A 219 68.01 8.19 12.43
C LYS A 219 69.06 7.15 12.03
N VAL A 220 69.52 7.28 10.79
CA VAL A 220 70.60 6.52 10.15
C VAL A 220 71.90 6.77 10.90
N LEU A 221 72.57 5.70 11.32
CA LEU A 221 73.97 5.69 11.75
C LEU A 221 74.89 5.67 10.51
N SER A 222 75.78 6.65 10.43
CA SER A 222 77.03 6.68 9.65
C SER A 222 77.89 7.76 10.33
N ALA A 223 79.18 7.60 10.63
CA ALA A 223 80.18 6.57 10.37
C ALA A 223 81.10 6.47 11.61
#